data_AF-A0A356TVC8-F1
#
_entry.id   AF-A0A356TVC8-F1
#
_cell.length_a   1.000
_cell.length_b   1.000
_cell.length_c   1.000
_cell.angle_alpha   90.00
_cell.angle_beta   90.00
_cell.angle_gamma   90.00
#
_symmetry.space_group_name_H-M   'P 1'
#
loop_
_entity.id
_entity.type
_entity.pdbx_description
1 polymer ?
#
loop_
_entity_poly.entity_id
_entity_poly.type
_entity_poly.pdbx_seq_one_letter_code
_entity_poly.pdbx_strand_id
1 'polypeptide(L)' 'EPASVARVVAEQAHVPVDRLLMRDADRLLRLEEHLHARVVGQREPIGRIADALRKGAAGFRGARPLGTFLLLGPTGVG' A
#
# COMPACT_ATOMS: atom_id res chain seq x y z
N GLU A 1 -17.50 -18.67 11.65
CA GLU A 1 -17.71 -17.60 10.66
C GLU A 1 -16.57 -16.57 10.60
N PRO A 2 -15.70 -16.61 9.58
CA PRO A 2 -14.64 -15.61 9.36
C PRO A 2 -15.19 -14.17 9.26
N ALA A 3 -16.44 -13.98 8.85
CA ALA A 3 -17.13 -12.69 8.86
C ALA A 3 -17.28 -12.08 10.27
N SER A 4 -17.44 -12.90 11.31
CA SER A 4 -17.55 -12.42 12.70
C SER A 4 -16.20 -11.92 13.24
N VAL A 5 -15.10 -12.56 12.83
CA VAL A 5 -13.74 -12.15 13.21
C VAL A 5 -13.39 -10.82 12.54
N ALA A 6 -13.70 -10.68 11.25
CA ALA A 6 -13.44 -9.44 10.50
C ALA A 6 -14.17 -8.23 11.12
N ARG A 7 -15.42 -8.39 11.58
CA ARG A 7 -16.19 -7.31 12.22
C ARG A 7 -15.53 -6.78 13.50
N VAL A 8 -15.04 -7.68 14.35
CA VAL A 8 -14.36 -7.31 15.60
C VAL A 8 -13.06 -6.56 15.31
N VAL A 9 -12.26 -7.07 14.36
CA VAL A 9 -11.00 -6.42 13.98
C VAL A 9 -11.24 -5.07 13.32
N ALA A 10 -12.30 -4.92 12.53
CA ALA A 10 -12.69 -3.65 11.88
C ALA A 10 -13.02 -2.56 12.91
N GLU A 11 -13.80 -2.90 13.94
CA GLU A 11 -14.15 -1.99 15.03
C GLU A 11 -12.91 -1.53 15.80
N GLN A 12 -12.02 -2.48 16.14
CA GLN A 12 -10.77 -2.19 16.87
C GLN A 12 -9.77 -1.36 16.06
N ALA A 13 -9.65 -1.62 14.75
CA ALA A 13 -8.72 -0.93 13.87
C ALA A 13 -9.30 0.36 13.27
N HIS A 14 -10.60 0.65 13.48
CA HIS A 14 -11.34 1.73 12.84
C HIS A 14 -11.25 1.71 11.29
N VAL A 15 -11.33 0.50 10.72
CA VAL A 15 -11.26 0.29 9.27
C VAL A 15 -12.51 -0.46 8.81
N PRO A 16 -13.16 -0.07 7.70
CA PRO A 16 -14.34 -0.77 7.17
C PRO A 16 -14.10 -2.28 6.97
N VAL A 17 -15.09 -3.12 7.28
CA VAL A 17 -14.96 -4.58 7.14
C VAL A 17 -14.68 -5.00 5.70
N ASP A 18 -15.25 -4.28 4.72
CA ASP A 18 -14.99 -4.50 3.30
C ASP A 18 -13.51 -4.32 2.95
N ARG A 19 -12.79 -3.47 3.72
CA ARG A 19 -11.35 -3.36 3.56
C ARG A 19 -10.63 -4.60 4.12
N LEU A 20 -11.06 -5.15 5.26
CA LEU A 20 -10.42 -6.35 5.81
C LEU A 20 -10.67 -7.61 4.95
N LEU A 21 -11.76 -7.66 4.20
CA LEU A 21 -12.11 -8.80 3.34
C LEU A 21 -11.41 -8.77 1.97
N MET A 22 -10.87 -7.62 1.56
CA MET A 22 -10.15 -7.49 0.29
C MET A 22 -8.76 -8.13 0.41
N ARG A 23 -8.41 -9.01 -0.55
CA ARG A 23 -7.10 -9.65 -0.60
C ARG A 23 -5.99 -8.61 -0.80
N ASP A 24 -4.93 -8.72 -0.01
CA ASP A 24 -3.78 -7.80 -0.07
C ASP A 24 -3.12 -7.76 -1.45
N ALA A 25 -3.10 -8.89 -2.16
CA ALA A 25 -2.60 -8.97 -3.53
C ALA A 25 -3.36 -8.03 -4.48
N ASP A 26 -4.70 -8.01 -4.40
CA ASP A 26 -5.54 -7.19 -5.27
C ASP A 26 -5.33 -5.69 -4.98
N ARG A 27 -5.06 -5.32 -3.71
CA ARG A 27 -4.73 -3.93 -3.33
C ARG A 27 -3.41 -3.48 -3.94
N LEU A 28 -2.41 -4.35 -3.90
CA LEU A 28 -1.06 -4.03 -4.37
C LEU A 28 -0.96 -3.93 -5.88
N LEU A 29 -1.76 -4.72 -6.61
CA LEU A 29 -1.90 -4.60 -8.06
C LEU A 29 -2.47 -3.23 -8.46
N ARG A 30 -3.38 -2.66 -7.66
CA ARG A 30 -4.01 -1.36 -7.91
C ARG A 30 -3.33 -0.18 -7.18
N LEU A 31 -2.19 -0.41 -6.54
CA LEU A 31 -1.56 0.58 -5.67
C LEU A 31 -1.13 1.84 -6.43
N GLU A 32 -0.56 1.69 -7.62
CA GLU A 32 -0.12 2.83 -8.44
C GLU A 32 -1.31 3.70 -8.87
N GLU A 33 -2.38 3.08 -9.34
CA GLU A 33 -3.63 3.77 -9.70
C GLU A 33 -4.20 4.52 -8.50
N HIS A 34 -4.21 3.89 -7.32
CA HIS A 34 -4.70 4.49 -6.09
C HIS A 34 -3.86 5.71 -5.67
N LEU A 35 -2.54 5.63 -5.76
CA LEU A 35 -1.65 6.74 -5.44
C LEU A 35 -1.78 7.87 -6.47
N HIS A 36 -1.95 7.54 -7.75
CA HIS A 36 -2.16 8.51 -8.82
C HIS A 36 -3.46 9.30 -8.70
N ALA A 37 -4.49 8.74 -8.07
CA ALA A 37 -5.72 9.48 -7.79
C ALA A 37 -5.51 10.64 -6.79
N ARG A 38 -4.41 10.65 -6.04
CA ARG A 38 -4.12 11.66 -5.00
C ARG A 38 -2.85 12.46 -5.25
N VAL A 39 -1.87 11.86 -5.92
CA VAL A 39 -0.56 12.46 -6.17
C VAL A 39 -0.38 12.64 -7.66
N VAL A 40 -0.37 13.89 -8.08
CA VAL A 40 -0.33 14.31 -9.49
C VAL A 40 1.12 14.61 -9.89
N GLY A 41 1.52 14.20 -11.10
CA GLY A 41 2.84 14.52 -11.66
C GLY A 41 4.01 13.63 -11.19
N GLN A 42 3.79 12.69 -10.25
CA GLN A 42 4.85 11.86 -9.66
C GLN A 42 4.85 10.40 -10.15
N ARG A 43 4.74 10.17 -11.47
CA ARG A 43 4.64 8.80 -12.04
C ARG A 43 5.82 7.90 -11.72
N GLU A 44 7.04 8.39 -11.91
CA GLU A 44 8.22 7.56 -11.68
C GLU A 44 8.44 7.24 -10.19
N PRO A 45 8.41 8.20 -9.24
CA PRO A 45 8.55 7.88 -7.81
C PRO A 45 7.48 6.92 -7.30
N ILE A 46 6.22 7.12 -7.70
CA ILE A 46 5.10 6.24 -7.34
C ILE A 46 5.35 4.81 -7.83
N GLY A 47 5.76 4.65 -9.09
CA GLY A 47 6.08 3.34 -9.65
C GLY A 47 7.20 2.62 -8.89
N ARG A 48 8.27 3.34 -8.51
CA ARG A 48 9.37 2.75 -7.71
C ARG A 48 8.92 2.30 -6.32
N ILE A 49 8.07 3.07 -5.66
CA ILE A 49 7.52 2.71 -4.34
C ILE A 49 6.61 1.49 -4.46
N ALA A 50 5.71 1.47 -5.45
CA ALA A 50 4.78 0.37 -5.66
C ALA A 50 5.49 -0.94 -6.02
N ASP A 51 6.56 -0.87 -6.82
CA ASP A 51 7.38 -2.03 -7.16
C ASP A 51 8.05 -2.67 -5.92
N ALA A 52 8.64 -1.86 -5.03
CA ALA A 52 9.23 -2.35 -3.79
C ALA A 52 8.19 -3.05 -2.88
N LEU A 53 6.98 -2.46 -2.79
CA LEU A 53 5.88 -3.02 -2.00
C LEU A 53 5.36 -4.35 -2.59
N ARG A 54 5.22 -4.43 -3.93
CA ARG A 54 4.85 -5.68 -4.62
C ARG A 54 5.89 -6.78 -4.43
N LYS A 55 7.18 -6.46 -4.52
CA LYS A 55 8.27 -7.40 -4.24
C LYS A 55 8.16 -7.97 -2.82
N GLY A 56 7.85 -7.12 -1.85
CA GLY A 56 7.59 -7.53 -0.47
C GLY A 56 6.48 -8.54 -0.32
N ALA A 57 5.33 -8.24 -0.92
CA ALA A 57 4.17 -9.13 -0.86
C ALA A 57 4.37 -10.44 -1.60
N ALA A 58 5.17 -10.44 -2.66
CA ALA A 58 5.59 -11.66 -3.35
C ALA A 58 6.66 -12.47 -2.57
N GLY A 59 7.04 -12.02 -1.38
CA GLY A 59 7.95 -12.74 -0.49
C GLY A 59 9.43 -12.48 -0.75
N PHE A 60 9.79 -11.54 -1.64
CA PHE A 60 11.18 -11.13 -1.88
C PHE A 60 11.68 -10.23 -0.74
N ARG A 61 11.91 -10.82 0.44
CA ARG A 61 12.47 -10.14 1.62
C ARG A 61 13.78 -10.78 2.08
N GLY A 62 14.70 -9.93 2.55
CA GLY A 62 15.92 -10.32 3.24
C GLY A 62 16.00 -9.70 4.63
N ALA A 63 17.19 -9.60 5.21
CA ALA A 63 17.41 -8.95 6.52
C ALA A 63 17.36 -7.41 6.48
N ARG A 64 16.86 -6.80 5.39
CA ARG A 64 16.82 -5.36 5.16
C ARG A 64 15.37 -4.85 5.11
N PRO A 65 15.14 -3.55 5.33
CA PRO A 65 13.83 -2.93 5.12
C PRO A 65 13.28 -3.21 3.72
N LEU A 66 11.96 -3.25 3.62
CA LEU A 66 11.25 -3.53 2.36
C LEU A 66 11.56 -2.51 1.26
N GLY A 67 11.76 -1.26 1.66
CA GLY A 67 12.23 -0.19 0.81
C GLY A 67 12.76 0.95 1.67
N THR A 68 13.83 1.58 1.22
CA THR A 68 14.38 2.80 1.81
C THR A 68 14.33 3.88 0.74
N PHE A 69 13.58 4.95 0.99
CA PHE A 69 13.36 6.01 0.03
C PHE A 69 13.83 7.34 0.62
N LEU A 70 14.53 8.13 -0.20
CA LEU A 70 14.84 9.53 0.09
C LEU A 70 14.08 10.38 -0.92
N LEU A 71 13.12 11.16 -0.43
CA LEU A 71 12.30 12.06 -1.25
C LEU A 71 12.94 13.44 -1.26
N LEU A 72 13.34 13.91 -2.44
CA LEU A 72 13.98 15.22 -2.63
C LEU A 72 13.17 16.02 -3.67
N GLY A 73 12.80 17.24 -3.33
CA GLY A 73 12.04 18.12 -4.19
C GLY A 73 11.78 19.49 -3.56
N PRO A 74 11.30 20.47 -4.34
CA PRO A 74 10.91 21.76 -3.82
C PRO A 74 9.69 21.64 -2.90
N THR A 75 9.41 22.68 -2.11
CA THR A 75 8.27 22.67 -1.18
C THR A 75 6.95 22.50 -1.94
N GLY A 76 6.05 21.67 -1.41
CA GLY A 76 4.68 21.51 -1.94
C GLY A 76 4.50 20.55 -3.12
N VAL A 77 5.49 19.73 -3.49
CA VAL A 77 5.40 18.77 -4.62
C VAL A 77 4.96 17.35 -4.25
N GLY A 78 4.62 17.11 -2.98
CA GLY A 78 4.13 15.85 -2.46
C GLY A 78 2.63 15.88 -2.25
#